data_AF-A0A3M7PVR7-F1
#
_entry.id   AF-A0A3M7PVR7-F1
#
_cell.length_a   1.000
_cell.length_b   1.000
_cell.length_c   1.000
_cell.angle_alpha   90.00
_cell.angle_beta   90.00
_cell.angle_gamma   90.00
#
_symmetry.space_group_name_H-M   'P 1'
#
loop_
_entity.id
_entity.type
_entity.pdbx_description
1 polymer ?
#
loop_
_entity_poly.entity_id
_entity_poly.type
_entity_poly.pdbx_seq_one_letter_code
_entity_poly.pdbx_strand_id
1 'polypeptide(L)'
;MGSCSSTDLIDKHDQNSLLSTSDIILLRNSWREIVHQGQEKFAVEFMVRLFTIYPNFKHLWWFLKDVNTEENLRNNSQVLVHGQKMFDAIDKSIYSLEDINSCCFALINLGRIHFKIGVREEHFKLTLNLKPIYEVLTMTLADGLGENFDNKTKNCWKKFLTFIECQMKIGFEKN
;
A
#
# COMPACT_ATOMS: atom_id res chain seq x y z
N MET A 1 9.29 14.21 -9.12
CA MET A 1 7.82 14.26 -9.16
C MET A 1 7.43 13.93 -10.58
N GLY A 2 7.11 12.66 -10.85
CA GLY A 2 6.66 12.21 -12.18
C GLY A 2 5.15 12.25 -12.21
N SER A 3 4.59 13.08 -13.07
CA SER A 3 3.15 13.15 -13.31
C SER A 3 2.73 11.91 -14.09
N CYS A 4 1.95 11.03 -13.46
CA CYS A 4 1.30 9.94 -14.17
C CYS A 4 0.10 10.54 -14.94
N SER A 5 0.29 10.86 -16.22
CA SER A 5 -0.76 11.34 -17.13
C SER A 5 -1.54 10.15 -17.70
N SER A 6 -2.85 10.32 -17.83
CA SER A 6 -3.83 9.32 -18.26
C SER A 6 -3.73 8.91 -19.74
N THR A 7 -2.67 9.33 -20.44
CA THR A 7 -2.37 8.97 -21.84
C THR A 7 -1.20 8.00 -21.99
N ASP A 8 -0.49 7.70 -20.91
CA ASP A 8 0.62 6.75 -20.94
C ASP A 8 0.19 5.50 -20.16
N LEU A 9 -0.43 4.54 -20.86
CA LEU A 9 -0.28 3.16 -20.44
C LEU A 9 1.22 2.96 -20.30
N ILE A 10 1.70 2.75 -19.07
CA ILE A 10 3.10 2.47 -18.76
C ILE A 10 3.66 1.63 -19.89
N ASP A 11 4.58 2.23 -20.65
CA ASP A 11 5.13 1.62 -21.85
C ASP A 11 5.59 0.21 -21.45
N LYS A 12 5.20 -0.79 -22.24
CA LYS A 12 5.59 -2.19 -21.99
C LYS A 12 7.11 -2.35 -21.93
N HIS A 13 7.86 -1.36 -22.42
CA HIS A 13 9.31 -1.27 -22.37
C HIS A 13 9.90 -0.62 -21.09
N ASP A 14 9.10 0.00 -20.21
CA ASP A 14 9.58 0.60 -18.94
C ASP A 14 9.34 -0.30 -17.71
N GLN A 15 8.83 -1.53 -17.93
CA GLN A 15 8.56 -2.51 -16.87
C GLN A 15 9.82 -2.94 -16.09
N ASN A 16 11.02 -2.71 -16.65
CA ASN A 16 12.31 -3.04 -16.04
C ASN A 16 13.00 -1.88 -15.29
N SER A 17 12.45 -0.64 -15.25
CA SER A 17 13.20 0.49 -14.68
C SER A 17 12.88 0.81 -13.21
N LEU A 18 11.75 0.35 -12.66
CA LEU A 18 11.34 0.71 -11.29
C LEU A 18 11.85 -0.25 -10.20
N LEU A 19 11.84 -1.57 -10.43
CA LEU A 19 12.30 -2.58 -9.48
C LEU A 19 13.26 -3.55 -10.18
N SER A 20 14.55 -3.50 -9.81
CA SER A 20 15.54 -4.47 -10.29
C SER A 20 15.37 -5.84 -9.61
N THR A 21 15.97 -6.89 -10.16
CA THR A 21 16.04 -8.21 -9.48
C THR A 21 16.57 -8.11 -8.05
N SER A 22 17.54 -7.22 -7.81
CA SER A 22 18.07 -6.99 -6.47
C SER A 22 17.09 -6.27 -5.54
N ASP A 23 16.27 -5.35 -6.07
CA ASP A 23 15.16 -4.74 -5.32
C ASP A 23 14.13 -5.82 -4.96
N ILE A 24 13.75 -6.71 -5.89
CA ILE A 24 12.77 -7.79 -5.64
C ILE A 24 13.26 -8.74 -4.53
N ILE A 25 14.53 -9.14 -4.56
CA ILE A 25 15.12 -9.99 -3.51
C ILE A 25 15.10 -9.27 -2.15
N LEU A 26 15.49 -7.99 -2.12
CA LEU A 26 15.50 -7.20 -0.89
C LEU A 26 14.09 -7.01 -0.31
N LEU A 27 13.12 -6.73 -1.18
CA LEU A 27 11.72 -6.58 -0.82
C LEU A 27 11.16 -7.88 -0.22
N ARG A 28 11.43 -9.03 -0.85
CA ARG A 28 11.00 -10.34 -0.35
C ARG A 28 11.65 -10.70 0.99
N ASN A 29 12.95 -10.45 1.13
CA ASN A 29 13.66 -10.75 2.37
C ASN A 29 13.13 -9.90 3.53
N SER A 30 12.99 -8.59 3.32
CA SER A 30 12.45 -7.70 4.34
C SER A 30 10.97 -8.02 4.65
N TRP A 31 10.14 -8.27 3.65
CA TRP A 31 8.76 -8.68 3.90
C TRP A 31 8.64 -10.00 4.68
N ARG A 32 9.50 -10.98 4.38
CA ARG A 32 9.52 -12.25 5.12
C ARG A 32 9.82 -12.05 6.60
N GLU A 33 10.64 -11.07 6.98
CA GLU A 33 10.88 -10.74 8.38
C GLU A 33 9.62 -10.20 9.07
N ILE A 34 8.84 -9.35 8.38
CA ILE A 34 7.53 -8.87 8.87
C ILE A 34 6.56 -10.06 9.05
N VAL A 35 6.47 -10.94 8.05
CA VAL A 35 5.60 -12.12 8.09
C VAL A 35 5.99 -13.07 9.22
N HIS A 36 7.28 -13.38 9.38
CA HIS A 36 7.78 -14.28 10.43
C HIS A 36 7.46 -13.77 11.85
N GLN A 37 7.39 -12.46 12.03
CA GLN A 37 7.03 -11.83 13.29
C GLN A 37 5.51 -11.79 13.55
N GLY A 38 4.70 -12.22 12.58
CA GLY A 38 3.25 -12.12 12.57
C GLY A 38 2.81 -10.84 11.85
N GLN A 39 2.49 -10.91 10.57
CA GLN A 39 2.06 -9.75 9.79
C GLN A 39 0.76 -9.11 10.33
N GLU A 40 -0.13 -9.90 10.94
CA GLU A 40 -1.44 -9.44 11.44
C GLU A 40 -1.27 -8.31 12.47
N LYS A 41 -0.32 -8.43 13.41
CA LYS A 41 -0.08 -7.37 14.41
C LYS A 41 0.39 -6.06 13.75
N PHE A 42 1.18 -6.13 12.68
CA PHE A 42 1.62 -4.95 11.94
C PHE A 42 0.49 -4.36 11.11
N ALA A 43 -0.42 -5.18 10.58
CA ALA A 43 -1.62 -4.71 9.90
C ALA A 43 -2.53 -3.92 10.85
N VAL A 44 -2.73 -4.42 12.08
CA VAL A 44 -3.49 -3.70 13.12
C VAL A 44 -2.78 -2.40 13.50
N GLU A 45 -1.47 -2.47 13.78
CA GLU A 45 -0.70 -1.30 14.19
C GLU A 45 -0.69 -0.22 13.11
N PHE A 46 -0.53 -0.60 11.84
CA PHE A 46 -0.65 0.30 10.69
C PHE A 46 -2.01 1.01 10.68
N MET A 47 -3.11 0.27 10.79
CA MET A 47 -4.45 0.85 10.71
C MET A 47 -4.73 1.80 11.88
N VAL A 48 -4.36 1.39 13.09
CA VAL A 48 -4.52 2.20 14.30
C VAL A 48 -3.72 3.48 14.16
N ARG A 49 -2.44 3.37 13.80
CA ARG A 49 -1.55 4.51 13.63
C ARG A 49 -2.02 5.45 12.53
N LEU A 50 -2.53 4.94 11.41
CA LEU A 50 -3.07 5.73 10.31
C LEU A 50 -4.21 6.63 10.80
N PHE A 51 -5.18 6.06 11.51
CA PHE A 51 -6.35 6.82 11.97
C PHE A 51 -6.10 7.64 13.24
N THR A 52 -5.02 7.38 13.97
CA THR A 52 -4.55 8.22 15.09
C THR A 52 -3.78 9.45 14.57
N ILE A 53 -2.86 9.29 13.62
CA ILE A 53 -2.08 10.40 13.06
C ILE A 53 -2.92 11.23 12.08
N TYR A 54 -3.77 10.57 11.29
CA TYR A 54 -4.62 11.21 10.29
C TYR A 54 -6.10 10.92 10.56
N PRO A 55 -6.70 11.49 11.62
CA PRO A 55 -8.12 11.27 11.93
C PRO A 55 -9.04 11.73 10.80
N ASN A 56 -8.61 12.74 10.02
CA ASN A 56 -9.32 13.19 8.84
C ASN A 56 -9.43 12.11 7.76
N PHE A 57 -8.67 11.01 7.80
CA PHE A 57 -8.83 9.91 6.84
C PHE A 57 -10.03 9.02 7.15
N LYS A 58 -10.55 9.05 8.38
CA LYS A 58 -11.66 8.18 8.81
C LYS A 58 -12.91 8.31 7.94
N HIS A 59 -13.19 9.48 7.37
CA HIS A 59 -14.37 9.69 6.52
C HIS A 59 -14.39 8.83 5.24
N LEU A 60 -13.22 8.37 4.78
CA LEU A 60 -13.10 7.48 3.62
C LEU A 60 -13.57 6.05 3.92
N TRP A 61 -13.67 5.68 5.20
CA TRP A 61 -14.11 4.35 5.64
C TRP A 61 -15.42 4.47 6.43
N TRP A 62 -16.50 3.98 5.84
CA TRP A 62 -17.85 4.06 6.41
C TRP A 62 -17.97 3.47 7.83
N PHE A 63 -17.11 2.52 8.20
CA PHE A 63 -17.11 1.84 9.49
C PHE A 63 -16.36 2.57 10.61
N LEU A 64 -15.80 3.75 10.32
CA LEU A 64 -15.06 4.57 11.28
C LEU A 64 -15.84 5.78 11.79
N LYS A 65 -17.10 5.96 11.37
CA LYS A 65 -17.91 7.15 11.72
C LYS A 65 -17.99 7.44 13.22
N ASP A 66 -18.08 6.39 14.04
CA ASP A 66 -18.23 6.51 15.50
C ASP A 66 -16.99 6.00 16.27
N VAL A 67 -15.87 5.78 15.57
CA VAL A 67 -14.64 5.21 16.17
C VAL A 67 -13.68 6.34 16.54
N ASN A 68 -13.72 6.75 17.81
CA ASN A 68 -13.02 7.96 18.29
C ASN A 68 -11.79 7.69 19.16
N THR A 69 -11.63 6.48 19.70
CA THR A 69 -10.49 6.13 20.56
C THR A 69 -9.59 5.10 19.89
N GLU A 70 -8.31 5.06 20.30
CA GLU A 70 -7.37 4.04 19.83
C GLU A 70 -7.84 2.62 20.19
N GLU A 71 -8.37 2.46 21.41
CA GLU A 71 -8.94 1.20 21.87
C GLU A 71 -10.10 0.73 20.97
N ASN A 72 -10.99 1.64 20.58
CA ASN A 72 -12.08 1.30 19.66
C ASN A 72 -11.56 0.97 18.26
N LEU A 73 -10.47 1.60 17.79
CA LEU A 73 -9.83 1.23 16.52
C LEU A 73 -9.26 -0.20 16.58
N ARG A 74 -8.52 -0.53 17.65
CA ARG A 74 -7.90 -1.84 17.86
C ARG A 74 -8.93 -2.97 17.95
N ASN A 75 -10.10 -2.70 18.51
CA ASN A 75 -11.15 -3.71 18.70
C ASN A 75 -12.22 -3.73 17.59
N ASN A 76 -12.14 -2.84 16.60
CA ASN A 76 -13.12 -2.79 15.51
C ASN A 76 -12.85 -3.89 14.47
N SER A 77 -13.77 -4.85 14.34
CA SER A 77 -13.62 -5.99 13.43
C SER A 77 -13.40 -5.60 11.96
N GLN A 78 -13.97 -4.49 11.50
CA GLN A 78 -13.78 -4.03 10.12
C GLN A 78 -12.42 -3.40 9.90
N VAL A 79 -11.87 -2.70 10.91
CA VAL A 79 -10.49 -2.21 10.90
C VAL A 79 -9.52 -3.37 10.77
N LEU A 80 -9.70 -4.40 11.61
CA LEU A 80 -8.87 -5.61 11.60
C LEU A 80 -8.92 -6.31 10.22
N VAL A 81 -10.12 -6.57 9.71
CA VAL A 81 -10.32 -7.23 8.41
C VAL A 81 -9.74 -6.40 7.25
N HIS A 82 -9.91 -5.08 7.27
CA HIS A 82 -9.38 -4.23 6.20
C HIS A 82 -7.86 -4.13 6.26
N GLY A 83 -7.27 -4.02 7.46
CA GLY A 83 -5.82 -4.08 7.65
C GLY A 83 -5.24 -5.39 7.10
N GLN A 84 -5.85 -6.54 7.45
CA GLN A 84 -5.40 -7.83 6.95
C GLN A 84 -5.48 -7.92 5.42
N LYS A 85 -6.57 -7.46 4.81
CA LYS A 85 -6.72 -7.42 3.35
C LYS A 85 -5.64 -6.56 2.67
N MET A 86 -5.22 -5.46 3.30
CA MET A 86 -4.15 -4.61 2.77
C MET A 86 -2.79 -5.33 2.81
N PHE A 87 -2.46 -5.97 3.93
CA PHE A 87 -1.21 -6.71 4.07
C PHE A 87 -1.19 -7.95 3.16
N ASP A 88 -2.31 -8.66 3.00
CA ASP A 88 -2.44 -9.75 2.02
C ASP A 88 -2.27 -9.27 0.58
N ALA A 89 -2.75 -8.06 0.25
CA ALA A 89 -2.55 -7.47 -1.07
C ALA A 89 -1.07 -7.14 -1.31
N ILE A 90 -0.38 -6.57 -0.31
CA ILE A 90 1.07 -6.34 -0.35
C ILE A 90 1.82 -7.66 -0.56
N ASP A 91 1.50 -8.68 0.23
CA ASP A 91 2.10 -10.02 0.15
C ASP A 91 1.96 -10.61 -1.27
N LYS A 92 0.72 -10.68 -1.77
CA LYS A 92 0.43 -11.19 -3.12
C LYS A 92 1.16 -10.38 -4.20
N SER A 93 1.24 -9.06 -4.05
CA SER A 93 1.97 -8.21 -4.99
C SER A 93 3.47 -8.53 -4.97
N ILE A 94 4.11 -8.68 -3.81
CA ILE A 94 5.53 -9.02 -3.68
C ILE A 94 5.85 -10.37 -4.34
N TYR A 95 5.01 -11.38 -4.13
CA TYR A 95 5.24 -12.71 -4.68
C TYR A 95 4.90 -12.83 -6.17
N SER A 96 4.03 -11.96 -6.71
CA SER A 96 3.70 -11.93 -8.14
C SER A 96 4.64 -11.11 -9.01
N LEU A 97 5.67 -10.44 -8.45
CA LEU A 97 6.63 -9.64 -9.23
C LEU A 97 7.45 -10.44 -10.26
N GLU A 98 7.50 -11.77 -10.17
CA GLU A 98 8.08 -12.64 -11.20
C GLU A 98 7.26 -12.68 -12.50
N ASP A 99 5.93 -12.55 -12.38
CA ASP A 99 5.02 -12.34 -13.51
C ASP A 99 4.41 -10.94 -13.41
N ILE A 100 5.22 -9.96 -13.83
CA ILE A 100 4.88 -8.54 -13.73
C ILE A 100 3.55 -8.20 -14.41
N ASN A 101 3.19 -8.90 -15.50
CA ASN A 101 1.94 -8.65 -16.21
C ASN A 101 0.75 -9.07 -15.34
N SER A 102 0.78 -10.28 -14.78
CA SER A 102 -0.25 -10.74 -13.84
C SER A 102 -0.35 -9.84 -12.61
N CYS A 103 0.78 -9.40 -12.06
CA CYS A 103 0.82 -8.44 -10.95
C CYS A 103 0.11 -7.12 -11.31
N CYS A 104 0.46 -6.53 -12.46
CA CYS A 104 -0.17 -5.31 -12.97
C CYS A 104 -1.68 -5.49 -13.17
N PHE A 105 -2.12 -6.59 -13.80
CA PHE A 105 -3.55 -6.86 -14.00
C PHE A 105 -4.32 -6.95 -12.68
N ALA A 106 -3.75 -7.64 -11.68
CA ALA A 106 -4.36 -7.77 -10.37
C ALA A 106 -4.50 -6.40 -9.67
N LEU A 107 -3.45 -5.57 -9.70
CA LEU A 107 -3.44 -4.24 -9.10
C LEU A 107 -4.38 -3.25 -9.81
N ILE A 108 -4.44 -3.29 -11.15
CA ILE A 108 -5.41 -2.51 -11.93
C ILE A 108 -6.84 -2.91 -11.53
N ASN A 109 -7.12 -4.21 -11.42
CA ASN A 109 -8.42 -4.68 -10.97
C ASN A 109 -8.72 -4.24 -9.53
N LEU A 110 -7.73 -4.26 -8.64
CA LEU A 110 -7.87 -3.75 -7.28
C LEU A 110 -8.21 -2.25 -7.27
N GLY A 111 -7.58 -1.44 -8.14
CA GLY A 111 -7.94 -0.03 -8.34
C GLY A 111 -9.39 0.15 -8.78
N ARG A 112 -9.88 -0.66 -9.73
CA ARG A 112 -11.29 -0.64 -10.16
C ARG A 112 -12.26 -0.96 -9.01
N ILE A 113 -11.90 -1.91 -8.15
CA ILE A 113 -12.71 -2.25 -6.96
C ILE A 113 -12.77 -1.06 -6.01
N HIS A 114 -11.64 -0.41 -5.73
CA HIS A 114 -11.59 0.79 -4.90
C HIS A 114 -12.43 1.93 -5.48
N PHE A 115 -12.43 2.12 -6.81
CA PHE A 115 -13.29 3.09 -7.47
C PHE A 115 -14.77 2.81 -7.22
N LYS A 116 -15.19 1.56 -7.41
CA LYS A 116 -16.59 1.12 -7.26
C LYS A 116 -17.11 1.30 -5.85
N ILE A 117 -16.28 1.15 -4.83
CA ILE A 117 -16.67 1.35 -3.42
C ILE A 117 -16.61 2.81 -2.96
N GLY A 118 -16.43 3.76 -3.90
CA GLY A 118 -16.51 5.19 -3.64
C GLY A 118 -15.16 5.88 -3.42
N VAL A 119 -14.04 5.16 -3.50
CA VAL A 119 -12.73 5.81 -3.45
C VAL A 119 -12.47 6.48 -4.79
N ARG A 120 -12.47 7.81 -4.80
CA ARG A 120 -12.26 8.62 -6.01
C ARG A 120 -10.80 8.88 -6.24
N GLU A 121 -10.50 9.24 -7.48
CA GLU A 121 -9.16 9.60 -7.85
C GLU A 121 -8.67 10.78 -7.01
N GLU A 122 -9.48 11.76 -6.60
CA GLU A 122 -9.05 12.86 -5.71
C GLU A 122 -8.51 12.41 -4.34
N HIS A 123 -8.90 11.21 -3.88
CA HIS A 123 -8.29 10.56 -2.70
C HIS A 123 -6.86 10.06 -3.00
N PHE A 124 -6.52 9.86 -4.28
CA PHE A 124 -5.20 9.49 -4.82
C PHE A 124 -4.42 10.66 -5.49
N LYS A 125 -5.11 11.59 -6.18
CA LYS A 125 -4.61 12.64 -7.09
C LYS A 125 -4.32 13.96 -6.39
N LEU A 126 -4.05 13.91 -5.10
CA LEU A 126 -3.34 14.97 -4.42
C LEU A 126 -2.07 14.33 -3.89
N THR A 127 -0.93 14.87 -4.29
CA THR A 127 0.44 14.58 -3.83
C THR A 127 0.65 14.77 -2.31
N LEU A 128 -0.43 14.65 -1.52
CA LEU A 128 -0.55 14.68 -0.08
C LEU A 128 -1.57 13.69 0.52
N ASN A 129 -2.28 12.84 -0.26
CA ASN A 129 -3.32 11.93 0.30
C ASN A 129 -2.96 10.43 0.31
N LEU A 130 -1.99 9.95 -0.47
CA LEU A 130 -1.33 8.66 -0.16
C LEU A 130 -0.11 8.83 0.75
N LYS A 131 0.34 10.07 0.95
CA LYS A 131 1.43 10.39 1.88
C LYS A 131 1.16 9.81 3.28
N PRO A 132 -0.05 9.94 3.86
CA PRO A 132 -0.40 9.30 5.13
C PRO A 132 -0.19 7.78 5.15
N ILE A 133 -0.71 7.08 4.15
CA ILE A 133 -0.57 5.63 4.03
C ILE A 133 0.90 5.25 3.87
N TYR A 134 1.63 5.92 2.98
CA TYR A 134 3.05 5.70 2.76
C TYR A 134 3.88 5.96 4.03
N GLU A 135 3.63 7.08 4.70
CA GLU A 135 4.34 7.51 5.91
C GLU A 135 4.13 6.50 7.04
N VAL A 136 2.88 6.13 7.31
CA VAL A 136 2.52 5.18 8.37
C VAL A 136 3.00 3.77 8.05
N LEU A 137 2.91 3.33 6.79
CA LEU A 137 3.43 2.02 6.37
C LEU A 137 4.96 1.98 6.50
N THR A 138 5.64 3.05 6.12
CA THR A 138 7.10 3.19 6.31
C THR A 138 7.48 3.11 7.79
N MET A 139 6.73 3.78 8.68
CA MET A 139 6.95 3.68 10.13
C MET A 139 6.68 2.25 10.64
N THR A 140 5.62 1.61 10.17
CA THR A 140 5.26 0.24 10.57
C THR A 140 6.33 -0.77 10.13
N LEU A 141 6.86 -0.62 8.92
CA LEU A 141 7.97 -1.42 8.41
C LEU A 141 9.25 -1.16 9.21
N ALA A 142 9.53 0.10 9.55
CA ALA A 142 10.68 0.46 10.38
C ALA A 142 10.62 -0.20 11.77
N ASP A 143 9.44 -0.22 12.41
CA ASP A 143 9.26 -0.87 13.71
C ASP A 143 9.49 -2.38 13.64
N GLY A 144 9.05 -3.03 12.55
CA GLY A 144 9.20 -4.47 12.38
C GLY A 144 10.61 -4.89 11.95
N LEU A 145 11.29 -4.07 11.15
CA LEU A 145 12.60 -4.40 10.59
C LEU A 145 13.77 -3.86 11.43
N GLY A 146 13.55 -2.86 12.27
CA GLY A 146 14.58 -2.25 13.09
C GLY A 146 15.76 -1.75 12.24
N GLU A 147 16.97 -2.17 12.59
CA GLU A 147 18.20 -1.83 11.86
C GLU A 147 18.22 -2.32 10.41
N ASN A 148 17.45 -3.36 10.07
CA ASN A 148 17.33 -3.86 8.70
C ASN A 148 16.52 -2.92 7.80
N PHE A 149 15.81 -1.93 8.36
CA PHE A 149 15.14 -0.87 7.58
C PHE A 149 16.11 0.25 7.19
N ASP A 150 17.24 -0.12 6.60
CA ASP A 150 18.25 0.81 6.13
C ASP A 150 17.78 1.66 4.93
N ASN A 151 18.61 2.61 4.51
CA ASN A 151 18.27 3.49 3.38
C ASN A 151 18.00 2.71 2.09
N LYS A 152 18.67 1.56 1.88
CA LYS A 152 18.48 0.73 0.71
C LYS A 152 17.10 0.07 0.73
N THR A 153 16.72 -0.52 1.85
CA THR A 153 15.44 -1.17 2.09
C THR A 153 14.30 -0.17 2.00
N LYS A 154 14.43 1.00 2.65
CA LYS A 154 13.47 2.10 2.55
C LYS A 154 13.25 2.56 1.11
N ASN A 155 14.32 2.73 0.33
CA ASN A 155 14.22 3.12 -1.07
C ASN A 155 13.58 2.03 -1.94
N CYS A 156 13.87 0.76 -1.65
CA CYS A 156 13.23 -0.38 -2.30
C CYS A 156 11.73 -0.42 -2.05
N TRP A 157 11.30 -0.28 -0.79
CA TRP A 157 9.88 -0.17 -0.43
C TRP A 157 9.21 1.02 -1.09
N LYS A 158 9.89 2.17 -1.18
CA LYS A 158 9.37 3.34 -1.89
C LYS A 158 9.07 3.05 -3.36
N LYS A 159 10.03 2.46 -4.08
CA LYS A 159 9.83 2.06 -5.49
C LYS A 159 8.62 1.13 -5.63
N PHE A 160 8.51 0.14 -4.74
CA PHE A 160 7.42 -0.84 -4.77
C PHE A 160 6.05 -0.22 -4.48
N LEU A 161 5.93 0.65 -3.48
CA LEU A 161 4.68 1.34 -3.17
C LEU A 161 4.27 2.30 -4.29
N THR A 162 5.23 3.00 -4.90
CA THR A 162 4.99 3.81 -6.10
C THR A 162 4.50 2.95 -7.27
N PHE A 163 5.07 1.74 -7.46
CA PHE A 163 4.58 0.81 -8.48
C PHE A 163 3.11 0.41 -8.23
N ILE A 164 2.74 0.03 -7.00
CA ILE A 164 1.35 -0.28 -6.63
C ILE A 164 0.41 0.88 -6.93
N GLU A 165 0.77 2.08 -6.47
CA GLU A 165 -0.01 3.30 -6.69
C GLU A 165 -0.28 3.54 -8.18
N CYS A 166 0.75 3.46 -9.02
CA CYS A 166 0.62 3.65 -10.46
C CYS A 166 -0.36 2.64 -11.09
N GLN A 167 -0.27 1.35 -10.72
CA GLN A 167 -1.19 0.33 -11.27
C GLN A 167 -2.63 0.55 -10.80
N MET A 168 -2.84 0.86 -9.51
CA MET A 168 -4.17 1.16 -8.99
C MET A 168 -4.78 2.39 -9.67
N LYS A 169 -3.96 3.42 -9.96
CA LYS A 169 -4.37 4.62 -10.70
C LYS A 169 -4.96 4.31 -12.07
N ILE A 170 -4.30 3.45 -12.85
CA ILE A 170 -4.84 2.96 -14.14
C ILE A 170 -6.20 2.28 -13.93
N GLY A 171 -6.37 1.58 -12.81
CA GLY A 171 -7.64 0.99 -12.39
C GLY A 171 -8.75 2.01 -12.17
N PHE A 172 -8.45 3.15 -11.54
CA PHE A 172 -9.42 4.24 -11.31
C PHE A 172 -9.85 4.92 -12.62
N GLU A 173 -8.91 5.26 -13.49
CA GLU A 173 -9.15 6.03 -14.73
C GLU A 173 -9.94 5.25 -15.81
N LYS A 174 -10.05 3.93 -15.69
CA LYS A 174 -10.76 3.05 -16.64
C LYS A 174 -12.24 2.80 -16.29
N ASN A 175 -12.86 3.59 -15.40
CA ASN A 175 -14.28 3.52 -15.04
C ASN A 175 -14.91 4.91 -15.07
#